data_AF-A0A8X6UQ74-F1
#
_entry.id   AF-A0A8X6UQ74-F1
#
_cell.length_a   1.000
_cell.length_b   1.000
_cell.length_c   1.000
_cell.angle_alpha   90.00
_cell.angle_beta   90.00
_cell.angle_gamma   90.00
#
_symmetry.space_group_name_H-M   'P 1'
#
loop_
_entity.id
_entity.type
_entity.pdbx_description
1 polymer ?
#
loop_
_entity_poly.entity_id
_entity_poly.type
_entity_poly.pdbx_seq_one_letter_code
_entity_poly.pdbx_strand_id
1 'polypeptide(L)'
;MPRRRIRAHYEQLSGFERGRIIGLKEAGCTNWRIALHMDRSDAAIKRCWQEWVDIGKFQRHDGSGRPRSPAEQEDWLIVGSALSQCLIHRYQQSDVRPAHEYPP
;
A
#
# COMPACT_ATOMS: atom_id res chain seq x y z
N MET A 1 31.32 11.85 -9.48
CA MET A 1 31.18 11.20 -8.17
C MET A 1 29.69 10.96 -7.88
N PRO A 2 29.18 9.73 -7.84
CA PRO A 2 27.77 9.50 -7.53
C PRO A 2 27.54 9.76 -6.03
N ARG A 3 26.67 10.71 -5.70
CA ARG A 3 26.28 10.99 -4.31
C ARG A 3 25.52 9.78 -3.78
N ARG A 4 26.18 8.95 -2.96
CA ARG A 4 25.55 7.85 -2.22
C ARG A 4 24.52 8.46 -1.28
N ARG A 5 23.23 8.35 -1.63
CA ARG A 5 22.13 8.83 -0.79
C ARG A 5 22.08 7.94 0.44
N ILE A 6 22.68 8.40 1.55
CA ILE A 6 22.57 7.74 2.85
C ILE A 6 21.08 7.81 3.22
N ARG A 7 20.39 6.67 3.18
CA ARG A 7 19.04 6.59 3.74
C ARG A 7 19.21 6.73 5.25
N ALA A 8 18.79 7.86 5.80
CA ALA A 8 18.65 8.00 7.23
C ALA A 8 17.72 6.89 7.72
N HIS A 9 18.19 6.07 8.65
CA HIS A 9 17.32 5.15 9.37
C HIS A 9 16.43 6.00 10.27
N TYR A 10 15.19 6.20 9.83
CA TYR A 10 14.18 6.81 10.68
C TYR A 10 13.68 5.71 11.62
N GLU A 11 14.16 5.73 12.85
CA GLU A 11 13.45 5.02 13.91
C GLU A 11 12.04 5.57 14.00
N GLN A 12 11.06 4.68 13.83
CA GLN A 12 9.67 5.05 13.99
C GLN A 12 9.40 5.36 15.45
N LEU A 13 8.69 6.46 15.71
CA LEU A 13 8.16 6.74 17.05
C LEU A 13 7.32 5.54 17.52
N SER A 14 7.72 4.97 18.65
CA SER A 14 6.95 3.94 19.34
C SER A 14 5.61 4.51 19.80
N GLY A 15 4.61 3.64 20.00
CA GLY A 15 3.30 4.08 20.51
C GLY A 15 3.41 4.83 21.84
N PHE A 16 4.35 4.41 22.69
CA PHE A 16 4.64 5.08 23.97
C PHE A 16 5.20 6.49 23.78
N GLU A 17 6.18 6.66 22.90
CA GLU A 17 6.75 7.99 22.62
C GLU A 17 5.71 8.93 22.03
N ARG A 18 4.90 8.42 21.10
CA ARG A 18 3.78 9.18 20.55
C ARG A 18 2.83 9.62 21.68
N GLY A 19 2.44 8.71 22.57
CA GLY A 19 1.66 8.99 23.79
C GLY A 19 2.24 10.14 24.62
N ARG A 20 3.54 10.07 24.88
CA ARG A 20 4.26 11.07 25.68
C ARG A 20 4.34 12.43 25.00
N ILE A 21 4.54 12.47 23.69
CA ILE A 21 4.54 13.72 22.91
C ILE A 21 3.18 14.43 23.07
N ILE A 22 2.08 13.69 22.95
CA ILE A 22 0.74 14.26 23.02
C ILE A 22 0.44 14.77 24.42
N GLY A 23 0.69 13.98 25.46
CA GLY A 23 0.46 14.44 26.83
C GLY A 23 1.27 15.70 27.17
N LEU A 24 2.51 15.81 26.68
CA LEU A 24 3.33 17.02 26.86
C LEU A 24 2.79 18.21 26.05
N LYS A 25 2.29 17.98 24.83
CA LYS A 25 1.67 19.02 24.01
C LYS A 25 0.37 19.52 24.62
N GLU A 26 -0.48 18.64 25.14
CA GLU A 26 -1.69 18.98 25.87
C GLU A 26 -1.38 19.76 27.15
N ALA A 27 -0.28 19.44 27.83
CA ALA A 27 0.24 20.20 28.98
C ALA A 27 0.86 21.57 28.60
N GLY A 28 0.80 21.98 27.33
CA GLY A 28 1.32 23.28 26.86
C GLY A 28 2.83 23.33 26.69
N CYS A 29 3.53 22.20 26.66
CA CYS A 29 4.97 22.19 26.43
C CYS A 29 5.30 22.64 25.00
N THR A 30 6.35 23.44 24.86
CA THR A 30 6.88 23.83 23.55
C THR A 30 7.54 22.63 22.87
N ASN A 31 7.48 22.56 21.55
CA ASN A 31 8.09 21.46 20.80
C ASN A 31 9.59 21.31 21.10
N TRP A 32 10.30 22.42 21.32
CA TRP A 32 11.71 22.41 21.69
C TRP A 32 11.96 21.69 23.02
N ARG A 33 11.14 21.95 24.05
CA ARG A 33 11.23 21.25 25.34
C ARG A 33 10.98 19.75 25.18
N ILE A 34 10.02 19.38 24.35
CA ILE A 34 9.69 17.98 24.06
C ILE A 34 10.84 17.29 23.31
N ALA A 35 11.43 17.98 22.32
CA ALA A 35 12.57 17.48 21.55
C ALA A 35 13.78 17.22 22.46
N LEU A 36 14.07 18.17 23.36
CA LEU A 36 15.15 18.03 24.34
C LEU A 36 14.91 16.87 25.31
N HIS A 37 13.66 16.67 25.73
CA HIS A 37 13.30 15.60 26.67
C HIS A 37 13.33 14.20 26.05
N MET A 38 13.04 14.09 24.75
CA MET A 38 12.83 12.81 24.07
C MET A 38 13.92 12.42 23.07
N ASP A 39 14.91 13.29 22.84
CA ASP A 39 15.93 13.14 21.79
C ASP A 39 15.30 12.86 20.41
N ARG A 40 14.20 13.54 20.11
CA ARG A 40 13.48 13.43 18.84
C ARG A 40 13.45 14.78 18.14
N SER A 41 13.45 14.75 16.80
CA SER A 41 13.44 15.97 16.00
C SER A 41 12.12 16.73 16.15
N ASP A 42 12.19 18.06 16.07
CA ASP A 42 11.00 18.93 16.05
C ASP A 42 10.01 18.55 14.93
N ALA A 43 10.53 18.09 13.79
CA ALA A 43 9.72 17.60 12.68
C ALA A 43 8.91 16.34 13.06
N ALA A 44 9.51 15.40 13.81
CA ALA A 44 8.81 14.22 14.28
C ALA A 44 7.68 14.58 15.26
N ILE A 45 7.94 15.54 16.15
CA ILE A 45 6.96 16.04 17.13
C ILE A 45 5.80 16.74 16.43
N LYS A 46 6.09 17.67 15.50
CA LYS A 46 5.06 18.37 14.72
C LYS A 46 4.19 17.40 13.93
N ARG A 47 4.80 16.42 13.27
CA ARG A 47 4.08 15.41 12.49
C ARG A 47 3.18 14.55 13.39
N CYS A 48 3.69 14.09 14.53
CA CYS A 48 2.91 13.30 15.48
C CYS A 48 1.72 14.08 16.04
N TRP A 49 1.91 15.36 16.37
CA TRP A 49 0.84 16.23 16.85
C TRP A 49 -0.22 16.46 15.77
N GLN A 50 0.21 16.78 14.54
CA GLN A 50 -0.71 17.00 13.42
C GLN A 50 -1.52 15.74 13.09
N GLU A 51 -0.86 14.58 13.02
CA GLU A 51 -1.52 13.28 12.80
C GLU A 51 -2.59 13.00 13.86
N TRP A 52 -2.34 13.39 15.11
CA TRP A 52 -3.34 13.25 16.16
C TRP A 52 -4.48 14.26 16.08
N VAL A 53 -4.20 15.53 15.77
CA VAL A 53 -5.26 16.54 15.57
C VAL A 53 -6.18 16.16 14.42
N ASP A 54 -5.61 15.62 13.33
CA ASP A 54 -6.36 15.28 12.13
C ASP A 54 -7.18 13.99 12.28
N ILE A 55 -6.65 12.96 12.97
CA ILE A 55 -7.20 11.60 12.97
C ILE A 55 -7.78 11.19 14.34
N GLY A 56 -7.30 11.80 15.43
CA GLY A 56 -7.79 11.57 16.79
C GLY A 56 -7.35 10.26 17.46
N LYS A 57 -6.52 9.42 16.81
CA LYS A 57 -6.06 8.13 17.39
C LYS A 57 -4.58 7.84 17.12
N PHE A 58 -3.95 7.13 18.07
CA PHE A 58 -2.61 6.54 17.93
C PHE A 58 -2.55 5.28 17.06
N GLN A 59 -3.68 4.87 16.49
CA GLN A 59 -3.74 3.64 15.70
C GLN A 59 -2.92 3.83 14.43
N ARG A 60 -1.99 2.91 14.18
CA ARG A 60 -1.32 2.87 12.88
C ARG A 60 -2.39 2.56 11.84
N HIS A 61 -2.44 3.33 10.76
CA HIS A 61 -3.15 2.88 9.58
C HIS A 61 -2.46 1.65 9.04
N ASP A 62 -3.25 0.61 8.75
CA ASP A 62 -2.76 -0.50 7.95
C ASP A 62 -2.20 0.07 6.65
N GLY A 63 -0.98 -0.33 6.32
CA GLY A 63 -0.34 0.16 5.11
C GLY A 63 -1.20 -0.25 3.92
N SER A 64 -1.57 0.72 3.08
CA SER A 64 -2.15 0.50 1.75
C SER A 64 -1.09 -0.03 0.78
N GLY A 65 -0.35 -1.05 1.21
CA GLY A 65 0.71 -1.67 0.43
C GLY A 65 0.18 -2.06 -0.94
N ARG A 66 1.07 -2.08 -1.94
CA ARG A 66 0.72 -2.51 -3.30
C ARG A 66 -0.01 -3.86 -3.22
N PRO A 67 -1.26 -3.96 -3.72
CA PRO A 67 -1.97 -5.22 -3.76
C PRO A 67 -1.08 -6.28 -4.41
N ARG A 68 -0.93 -7.43 -3.75
CA ARG A 68 -0.24 -8.59 -4.35
C ARG A 68 -1.17 -9.38 -5.27
N SER A 69 -2.46 -9.15 -5.16
CA SER A 69 -3.50 -9.70 -6.03
C SER A 69 -3.57 -8.87 -7.32
N PRO A 70 -3.81 -9.50 -8.48
CA PRO A 70 -4.16 -8.78 -9.69
C PRO A 70 -5.34 -7.85 -9.42
N ALA A 71 -5.36 -6.68 -10.05
CA ALA A 71 -6.54 -5.82 -10.00
C ALA A 71 -7.75 -6.59 -10.55
N GLU A 72 -8.98 -6.28 -10.11
CA GLU A 72 -10.19 -7.00 -10.57
C GLU A 72 -10.26 -7.09 -12.10
N GLN A 73 -9.85 -6.03 -12.80
CA GLN A 73 -9.76 -6.03 -14.26
C GLN A 73 -8.74 -7.03 -14.83
N GLU A 74 -7.58 -7.16 -14.20
CA GLU A 74 -6.56 -8.14 -14.59
C GLU A 74 -7.06 -9.57 -14.35
N ASP A 75 -7.80 -9.80 -13.27
CA ASP A 75 -8.42 -11.08 -12.95
C ASP A 75 -9.48 -11.49 -14.00
N TRP A 76 -10.33 -10.55 -14.43
CA TRP A 76 -11.28 -10.79 -15.52
C TRP A 76 -10.60 -11.13 -16.85
N LEU A 77 -9.45 -10.52 -17.16
CA LEU A 77 -8.68 -10.83 -18.36
C LEU A 77 -8.05 -12.23 -18.29
N ILE A 78 -7.57 -12.65 -17.11
CA ILE A 78 -7.04 -14.00 -16.88
C ILE A 78 -8.16 -15.03 -17.05
N VAL A 79 -9.32 -14.81 -16.44
CA VAL A 79 -10.49 -15.69 -16.56
C VAL A 79 -10.99 -15.74 -18.01
N GLY A 80 -11.11 -14.60 -18.68
CA GLY A 80 -11.54 -14.52 -20.08
C GLY A 80 -10.58 -15.22 -21.04
N SER A 81 -9.27 -15.13 -20.80
CA SER A 81 -8.26 -15.86 -21.57
C SER A 81 -8.37 -17.37 -21.37
N ALA A 82 -8.53 -17.82 -20.12
CA ALA A 82 -8.69 -19.24 -19.81
C ALA A 82 -9.96 -19.84 -20.45
N LEU A 83 -11.08 -19.12 -20.40
CA LEU A 83 -12.34 -19.56 -21.04
C LEU A 83 -12.21 -19.63 -22.55
N SER A 84 -11.54 -18.65 -23.16
CA SER A 84 -11.29 -18.62 -24.61
C SER A 84 -10.41 -19.79 -25.06
N GLN A 85 -9.35 -20.11 -24.31
CA GLN A 85 -8.50 -21.27 -24.57
C GLN A 85 -9.26 -22.59 -24.45
N CYS A 86 -10.11 -22.74 -23.42
CA CYS A 86 -10.98 -23.91 -23.26
C CYS A 86 -11.97 -24.07 -24.43
N LEU A 87 -12.55 -22.97 -24.90
CA LEU A 87 -13.45 -22.99 -26.06
C LEU A 87 -12.70 -23.39 -27.33
N ILE A 88 -11.55 -22.78 -27.62
CA ILE A 88 -10.73 -23.11 -28.79
C ILE A 88 -10.29 -24.58 -28.76
N HIS A 89 -9.83 -25.08 -27.62
CA HIS A 89 -9.46 -26.48 -27.45
C HIS A 89 -10.65 -27.43 -27.68
N ARG A 90 -11.84 -27.05 -27.19
CA ARG A 90 -13.08 -27.81 -27.42
C ARG A 90 -13.48 -27.81 -28.90
N TYR A 91 -13.39 -26.67 -29.59
CA TYR A 91 -13.65 -26.55 -31.03
C TYR A 91 -12.68 -27.40 -31.85
N GLN A 92 -11.41 -27.46 -31.45
CA GLN A 92 -10.39 -28.22 -32.18
C GLN A 92 -10.48 -29.74 -31.94
N GLN A 93 -11.12 -30.17 -30.85
CA GLN A 93 -11.46 -31.58 -30.58
C GLN A 93 -12.82 -32.01 -31.13
N SER A 94 -13.68 -31.05 -31.50
CA SER A 94 -14.90 -31.35 -32.24
C SER A 94 -14.58 -31.31 -33.74
N ASP A 95 -14.28 -32.47 -34.32
CA ASP A 95 -14.11 -32.68 -35.77
C ASP A 95 -15.38 -32.27 -36.55
N VAL A 96 -15.61 -30.98 -36.72
CA VAL A 96 -16.60 -30.45 -37.67
C VAL A 96 -15.84 -30.18 -38.96
N ARG A 97 -15.76 -31.20 -39.82
CA ARG A 97 -15.30 -31.04 -41.21
C ARG A 97 -16.13 -29.93 -41.87
N PRO A 98 -15.52 -28.95 -42.56
CA PRO A 98 -16.29 -28.02 -43.36
C PRO A 98 -16.96 -28.83 -44.48
N ALA A 99 -18.29 -28.84 -44.49
CA ALA A 99 -19.08 -29.45 -45.55
C ALA A 99 -18.92 -28.60 -46.82
N HIS A 100 -17.79 -28.76 -47.50
CA HIS A 100 -17.62 -28.27 -48.87
C HIS A 100 -17.80 -29.44 -49.82
N GLU A 101 -19.06 -29.80 -50.08
CA GLU A 101 -19.40 -30.70 -51.17
C GLU A 101 -20.79 -30.33 -51.72
N TYR A 102 -20.79 -29.44 -52.72
CA TYR A 102 -21.91 -29.25 -53.62
C TYR A 102 -21.65 -30.17 -54.83
N PRO A 103 -22.52 -31.16 -55.13
CA PRO A 103 -22.50 -31.85 -56.41
C PRO A 103 -23.37 -31.09 -57.44
N PRO A 104 -23.24 -31.42 -58.74
CA PRO A 104 -23.33 -30.48 -59.87
C PRO A 104 -24.74 -30.01 -60.22
#